data_AF-A0A420NWE5-F1
#
_entry.id   AF-A0A420NWE5-F1
#
_cell.length_a   1.000
_cell.length_b   1.000
_cell.length_c   1.000
_cell.angle_alpha   90.00
_cell.angle_beta   90.00
_cell.angle_gamma   90.00
#
_symmetry.space_group_name_H-M   'P 1'
#
loop_
_entity.id
_entity.type
_entity.pdbx_description
1 polymer ?
#
loop_
_entity_poly.entity_id
_entity_poly.type
_entity_poly.pdbx_seq_one_letter_code
_entity_poly.pdbx_strand_id
1 'polypeptide(L)'
;MHRKVFVLSVPLVCFLLVTASLYLGRDHITRLSEAYLPLHAPSSLKTTSTETISLPLSTTSVLDDSPVIEEPPSYSTLDTYTTSTIEVHTTPTISPTTSAAPSPTITKSAIPIANGSVLSTERITPYIHAILDPTSKERPRLQCPPLDTKRYKDLQKKKDTRGGKNDEHPIDFFFALNLRNVVGLLPRLMGSIVEAIQFLGPERCALSIVEGNSPDGTADVLVALRPFLEELGITYFYNNSAINPSKGPRIRKLAQLRNLALEPLFKKKVPAADDTTVLFINDVAACPDDLLELALQRRKLNADMTCAMDFTYAGPDPTFYDVWVARTLAGDTFFPIPEDGSWDNAWDLFRGNREARMRYDAHLPFQVFACWNGATAFSAAPILSGLRFRDPKKDECFQGEPQLFCKDLWHKGYRKIAVVPSISLEYTDARGKDIKKLKGFTNEVIQHMEEDKAHIEWQYEPPEKVKCMPSFDRQTWLPWDESLKR
;
A
#
# COMPACT_ATOMS: atom_id res chain seq x y z
N MET A 1 -31.68 38.25 28.36
CA MET A 1 -30.20 38.15 28.31
C MET A 1 -29.65 36.99 27.46
N HIS A 2 -30.46 36.08 26.90
CA HIS A 2 -29.92 34.90 26.19
C HIS A 2 -29.79 35.00 24.66
N ARG A 3 -30.30 36.06 24.01
CA ARG A 3 -30.23 36.21 22.55
C ARG A 3 -28.95 36.88 22.03
N LYS A 4 -28.28 37.68 22.88
CA LYS A 4 -27.00 38.35 22.54
C LYS A 4 -25.78 37.43 22.69
N VAL A 5 -25.86 36.38 23.51
CA VAL A 5 -24.77 35.39 23.69
C VAL A 5 -24.71 34.41 22.51
N PHE A 6 -25.84 34.10 21.88
CA PHE A 6 -25.93 33.19 20.73
C PHE A 6 -25.40 33.81 19.42
N VAL A 7 -25.55 35.12 19.23
CA VAL A 7 -25.15 35.82 17.98
C VAL A 7 -23.63 36.04 17.92
N LEU A 8 -22.95 36.10 19.06
CA LEU A 8 -21.48 36.23 19.14
C LEU A 8 -20.73 34.90 19.16
N SER A 9 -21.39 33.80 19.54
CA SER A 9 -20.76 32.48 19.64
C SER A 9 -20.71 31.73 18.30
N VAL A 10 -21.70 31.90 17.42
CA VAL A 10 -21.74 31.21 16.11
C VAL A 10 -20.60 31.63 15.17
N PRO A 11 -20.28 32.93 14.99
CA PRO A 11 -19.15 33.34 14.14
C PRO A 11 -17.80 32.91 14.72
N LEU A 12 -17.67 32.93 16.05
CA LEU A 12 -16.46 32.49 16.75
C LEU A 12 -16.24 30.99 16.61
N VAL A 13 -17.31 30.19 16.71
CA VAL A 13 -17.27 28.74 16.49
C VAL A 13 -16.99 28.41 15.01
N CYS A 14 -17.56 29.15 14.05
CA CYS A 14 -17.24 28.96 12.63
C CYS A 14 -15.79 29.33 12.33
N PHE A 15 -15.27 30.43 12.90
CA PHE A 15 -13.87 30.82 12.75
C PHE A 15 -12.92 29.80 13.40
N LEU A 16 -13.27 29.27 14.57
CA LEU A 16 -12.52 28.19 15.22
C LEU A 16 -12.57 26.87 14.44
N LEU A 17 -13.69 26.53 13.80
CA LEU A 17 -13.81 25.34 12.95
C LEU A 17 -13.05 25.48 11.64
N VAL A 18 -13.05 26.66 11.01
CA VAL A 18 -12.27 26.93 9.79
C VAL A 18 -10.77 26.98 10.09
N THR A 19 -10.36 27.63 11.19
CA THR A 19 -8.96 27.64 11.61
C THR A 19 -8.49 26.27 12.07
N ALA A 20 -9.31 25.49 12.79
CA ALA A 20 -9.00 24.10 13.11
C ALA A 20 -8.95 23.21 11.86
N SER A 21 -9.82 23.41 10.87
CA SER A 21 -9.78 22.65 9.61
C SER A 21 -8.56 23.02 8.76
N LEU A 22 -8.16 24.29 8.74
CA LEU A 22 -6.93 24.76 8.09
C LEU A 22 -5.67 24.29 8.83
N TYR A 23 -5.69 24.21 10.17
CA TYR A 23 -4.57 23.75 10.99
C TYR A 23 -4.42 22.22 10.95
N LEU A 24 -5.51 21.47 11.10
CA LEU A 24 -5.54 20.00 10.96
C LEU A 24 -5.31 19.55 9.52
N GLY A 25 -5.75 20.33 8.52
CA GLY A 25 -5.44 20.10 7.11
C GLY A 25 -3.97 20.35 6.78
N ARG A 26 -3.32 21.31 7.45
CA ARG A 26 -1.90 21.64 7.25
C ARG A 26 -0.97 20.60 7.89
N ASP A 27 -1.35 20.01 9.03
CA ASP A 27 -0.64 18.89 9.66
C ASP A 27 -0.76 17.56 8.86
N HIS A 28 -1.83 17.41 8.07
CA HIS A 28 -1.98 16.27 7.16
C HIS A 28 -1.13 16.42 5.89
N ILE A 29 -0.92 17.65 5.40
CA ILE A 29 -0.08 17.95 4.23
C ILE A 29 1.41 17.88 4.58
N THR A 30 1.83 18.33 5.77
CA THR A 30 3.24 18.20 6.21
C THR A 30 3.63 16.77 6.54
N ARG A 31 2.70 15.92 7.03
CA ARG A 31 2.96 14.48 7.20
C ARG A 31 3.15 13.73 5.87
N LEU A 32 2.44 14.14 4.82
CA LEU A 32 2.64 13.58 3.47
C LEU A 32 3.93 14.11 2.82
N SER A 33 4.36 15.34 3.14
CA SER A 33 5.61 15.89 2.57
C SER A 33 6.88 15.33 3.24
N GLU A 34 6.88 15.04 4.55
CA GLU A 34 8.00 14.35 5.21
C GLU A 34 8.11 12.88 4.80
N ALA A 35 7.03 12.28 4.31
CA ALA A 35 7.04 10.91 3.83
C ALA A 35 7.93 10.72 2.59
N TYR A 36 8.23 11.76 1.79
CA TYR A 36 9.06 11.61 0.58
C TYR A 36 9.91 12.82 0.15
N LEU A 37 10.30 13.72 1.05
CA LEU A 37 11.34 14.71 0.74
C LEU A 37 12.73 14.25 1.23
N PRO A 38 13.77 14.25 0.39
CA PRO A 38 15.15 14.06 0.84
C PRO A 38 15.59 15.30 1.62
N LEU A 39 15.63 15.20 2.95
CA LEU A 39 16.23 16.24 3.80
C LEU A 39 17.72 16.38 3.45
N HIS A 40 18.09 17.62 3.11
CA HIS A 40 19.42 18.07 2.71
C HIS A 40 20.56 17.53 3.61
N ALA A 41 21.66 17.14 2.97
CA ALA A 41 22.96 17.05 3.63
C ALA A 41 23.49 18.48 3.93
N PRO A 42 24.06 18.76 5.12
CA PRO A 42 24.59 20.09 5.41
C PRO A 42 25.84 20.37 4.57
N SER A 43 25.79 21.39 3.74
CA SER A 43 26.99 21.99 3.16
C SER A 43 27.76 22.73 4.26
N SER A 44 29.07 22.49 4.27
CA SER A 44 30.05 23.11 5.15
C SER A 44 30.02 24.63 5.06
N LEU A 45 30.06 25.27 6.24
CA LEU A 45 30.21 26.71 6.43
C LEU A 45 31.33 27.32 5.57
N LYS A 46 31.02 28.45 4.92
CA LYS A 46 31.98 29.53 4.74
C LYS A 46 31.37 30.82 5.29
N THR A 47 32.01 31.27 6.36
CA THR A 47 31.86 32.52 7.10
C THR A 47 32.06 33.72 6.18
N THR A 48 31.17 34.72 6.21
CA THR A 48 31.58 36.12 6.29
C THR A 48 30.47 36.97 6.92
N SER A 49 30.85 37.66 7.99
CA SER A 49 30.17 38.68 8.78
C SER A 49 29.67 39.87 7.94
N THR A 50 28.63 40.56 8.38
CA THR A 50 28.71 41.89 9.06
C THR A 50 27.32 42.32 9.57
N GLU A 51 27.29 42.65 10.87
CA GLU A 51 26.51 43.62 11.67
C GLU A 51 25.64 44.66 10.91
N THR A 52 24.62 45.36 11.44
CA THR A 52 23.77 45.41 12.65
C THR A 52 22.82 46.60 12.38
N ILE A 53 21.66 46.67 13.06
CA ILE A 53 21.01 47.88 13.63
C ILE A 53 19.49 47.90 13.44
N SER A 54 18.86 48.06 14.60
CA SER A 54 17.46 48.07 15.00
C SER A 54 16.72 49.36 14.65
N LEU A 55 15.41 49.24 14.34
CA LEU A 55 14.17 49.93 14.84
C LEU A 55 14.26 51.42 15.33
N PRO A 56 13.15 52.23 15.42
CA PRO A 56 11.72 51.86 15.48
C PRO A 56 10.66 52.85 14.87
N LEU A 57 9.39 52.42 14.97
CA LEU A 57 8.15 53.16 15.30
C LEU A 57 7.44 54.14 14.33
N SER A 58 6.16 53.82 14.09
CA SER A 58 4.96 54.62 14.43
C SER A 58 4.06 55.23 13.34
N THR A 59 2.77 54.86 13.50
CA THR A 59 1.52 55.68 13.46
C THR A 59 0.81 55.98 12.13
N THR A 60 -0.38 55.36 12.01
CA THR A 60 -1.75 55.91 11.69
C THR A 60 -1.88 56.92 10.54
N SER A 61 -2.86 56.85 9.63
CA SER A 61 -4.32 56.90 9.86
C SER A 61 -5.15 56.73 8.56
N VAL A 62 -6.27 56.00 8.65
CA VAL A 62 -7.65 56.22 8.12
C VAL A 62 -7.87 57.16 6.90
N LEU A 63 -8.65 56.69 5.90
CA LEU A 63 -9.82 57.40 5.33
C LEU A 63 -10.72 56.49 4.47
N ASP A 64 -12.02 56.75 4.59
CA ASP A 64 -13.22 56.16 3.98
C ASP A 64 -13.22 56.10 2.44
N ASP A 65 -13.92 55.10 1.89
CA ASP A 65 -15.11 55.37 1.05
C ASP A 65 -15.91 54.09 0.80
N SER A 66 -17.23 54.18 0.98
CA SER A 66 -18.26 53.31 0.38
C SER A 66 -19.12 54.24 -0.48
N PRO A 67 -19.82 53.77 -1.54
CA PRO A 67 -21.20 53.34 -1.29
C PRO A 67 -21.86 52.39 -2.33
N VAL A 68 -23.09 51.97 -1.99
CA VAL A 68 -24.28 51.68 -2.85
C VAL A 68 -24.32 50.29 -3.54
N ILE A 69 -25.07 49.31 -2.99
CA ILE A 69 -26.51 48.94 -3.18
C ILE A 69 -26.76 48.14 -4.48
N GLU A 70 -27.17 46.87 -4.33
CA GLU A 70 -28.48 46.35 -4.80
C GLU A 70 -28.70 44.89 -4.32
N GLU A 71 -29.89 44.63 -3.78
CA GLU A 71 -30.49 43.36 -3.36
C GLU A 71 -31.85 43.26 -4.10
N PRO A 72 -32.63 42.17 -4.04
CA PRO A 72 -32.42 40.75 -4.41
C PRO A 72 -33.54 40.36 -5.44
N PRO A 73 -34.08 39.11 -5.60
CA PRO A 73 -34.69 38.29 -4.55
C PRO A 73 -34.47 36.76 -4.63
N SER A 74 -34.80 36.15 -3.50
CA SER A 74 -35.06 34.74 -3.22
C SER A 74 -36.30 34.20 -3.94
N TYR A 75 -36.41 32.86 -4.05
CA TYR A 75 -37.63 32.15 -3.64
C TYR A 75 -37.34 30.68 -3.32
N SER A 76 -38.10 30.20 -2.34
CA SER A 76 -37.96 28.95 -1.60
C SER A 76 -39.04 27.93 -2.00
N THR A 77 -38.64 26.65 -1.96
CA THR A 77 -39.31 25.51 -1.28
C THR A 77 -40.71 24.97 -1.66
N LEU A 78 -40.74 23.63 -1.63
CA LEU A 78 -41.70 22.68 -1.01
C LEU A 78 -42.65 21.87 -1.91
N ASP A 79 -42.50 20.55 -1.69
CA ASP A 79 -43.54 19.55 -1.38
C ASP A 79 -44.10 18.56 -2.43
N THR A 80 -43.74 17.29 -2.18
CA THR A 80 -44.62 16.14 -1.87
C THR A 80 -45.44 15.53 -3.01
N TYR A 81 -45.40 14.19 -3.15
CA TYR A 81 -46.57 13.29 -2.97
C TYR A 81 -46.36 11.81 -3.40
N THR A 82 -46.75 10.93 -2.47
CA THR A 82 -47.49 9.64 -2.57
C THR A 82 -46.84 8.28 -2.90
N THR A 83 -47.12 7.39 -1.95
CA THR A 83 -47.14 5.93 -1.82
C THR A 83 -48.02 5.21 -2.84
N SER A 84 -47.71 3.94 -3.13
CA SER A 84 -48.68 2.92 -3.55
C SER A 84 -48.27 1.52 -3.09
N THR A 85 -49.24 0.85 -2.45
CA THR A 85 -49.28 -0.53 -1.96
C THR A 85 -49.82 -1.48 -3.03
N ILE A 86 -49.31 -2.72 -3.12
CA ILE A 86 -50.02 -3.85 -3.75
C ILE A 86 -49.82 -5.13 -2.91
N GLU A 87 -50.91 -5.88 -2.82
CA GLU A 87 -51.20 -7.05 -1.98
C GLU A 87 -50.57 -8.39 -2.43
N VAL A 88 -50.67 -9.33 -1.50
CA VAL A 88 -50.16 -10.70 -1.44
C VAL A 88 -51.00 -11.69 -2.26
N HIS A 89 -50.32 -12.66 -2.89
CA HIS A 89 -50.92 -13.94 -3.28
C HIS A 89 -50.10 -15.13 -2.75
N THR A 90 -50.79 -16.06 -2.10
CA THR A 90 -50.30 -17.30 -1.48
C THR A 90 -50.79 -18.51 -2.28
N THR A 91 -49.92 -19.50 -2.54
CA THR A 91 -50.22 -20.96 -2.62
C THR A 91 -48.91 -21.78 -2.83
N PRO A 92 -48.87 -23.10 -2.60
CA PRO A 92 -47.83 -23.70 -1.74
C PRO A 92 -46.96 -24.79 -2.40
N THR A 93 -45.98 -25.25 -1.61
CA THR A 93 -45.43 -26.63 -1.53
C THR A 93 -44.04 -26.89 -2.14
N ILE A 94 -43.25 -27.62 -1.34
CA ILE A 94 -42.17 -28.59 -1.63
C ILE A 94 -40.77 -28.10 -1.24
N SER A 95 -40.36 -28.52 -0.04
CA SER A 95 -38.97 -28.51 0.44
C SER A 95 -38.18 -29.65 -0.21
N PRO A 96 -36.96 -29.39 -0.70
CA PRO A 96 -35.90 -30.38 -0.71
C PRO A 96 -34.88 -30.04 0.39
N THR A 97 -34.73 -30.99 1.30
CA THR A 97 -33.68 -31.02 2.32
C THR A 97 -32.33 -31.16 1.61
N THR A 98 -31.49 -30.13 1.67
CA THR A 98 -30.06 -30.26 1.32
C THR A 98 -29.25 -29.86 2.53
N SER A 99 -28.55 -30.85 3.09
CA SER A 99 -27.60 -30.73 4.19
C SER A 99 -26.51 -29.72 3.80
N ALA A 100 -26.57 -28.53 4.39
CA ALA A 100 -25.46 -27.60 4.39
C ALA A 100 -24.43 -28.10 5.42
N ALA A 101 -23.19 -28.31 4.97
CA ALA A 101 -22.06 -28.56 5.85
C ALA A 101 -21.90 -27.37 6.82
N PRO A 102 -21.51 -27.58 8.09
CA PRO A 102 -21.34 -26.48 9.03
C PRO A 102 -20.11 -25.65 8.63
N SER A 103 -20.32 -24.34 8.46
CA SER A 103 -19.24 -23.35 8.52
C SER A 103 -18.55 -23.45 9.89
N PRO A 104 -17.21 -23.39 9.96
CA PRO A 104 -16.53 -23.44 11.24
C PRO A 104 -16.80 -22.14 11.98
N THR A 105 -17.65 -22.21 13.00
CA THR A 105 -17.76 -21.13 13.98
C THR A 105 -16.51 -21.22 14.84
N ILE A 106 -15.57 -20.28 14.67
CA ILE A 106 -14.39 -20.19 15.52
C ILE A 106 -14.87 -19.89 16.94
N THR A 107 -14.87 -20.92 17.79
CA THR A 107 -15.01 -20.81 19.24
C THR A 107 -13.96 -19.81 19.75
N LYS A 108 -14.37 -18.84 20.59
CA LYS A 108 -13.47 -17.91 21.29
C LYS A 108 -12.26 -18.69 21.79
N SER A 109 -11.10 -18.48 21.16
CA SER A 109 -9.88 -19.21 21.48
C SER A 109 -9.54 -18.97 22.95
N ALA A 110 -9.18 -20.04 23.66
CA ALA A 110 -8.83 -20.00 25.08
C ALA A 110 -7.42 -19.43 25.33
N ILE A 111 -6.72 -19.00 24.27
CA ILE A 111 -5.38 -18.42 24.36
C ILE A 111 -5.45 -17.08 25.12
N PRO A 112 -4.75 -16.94 26.26
CA PRO A 112 -4.75 -15.70 27.02
C PRO A 112 -3.96 -14.60 26.29
N ILE A 113 -4.51 -13.39 26.27
CA ILE A 113 -3.86 -12.20 25.71
C ILE A 113 -3.19 -11.41 26.85
N ALA A 114 -1.87 -11.29 26.80
CA ALA A 114 -1.10 -10.54 27.79
C ALA A 114 -1.14 -9.02 27.54
N ASN A 115 -0.83 -8.24 28.59
CA ASN A 115 -0.64 -6.80 28.46
C ASN A 115 0.56 -6.50 27.56
N GLY A 116 0.41 -5.50 26.71
CA GLY A 116 1.48 -4.92 25.92
C GLY A 116 2.25 -3.85 26.67
N SER A 117 3.30 -3.35 26.03
CA SER A 117 4.11 -2.24 26.52
C SER A 117 3.42 -0.87 26.40
N VAL A 118 2.48 -0.73 25.46
CA VAL A 118 1.72 0.48 25.14
C VAL A 118 0.21 0.28 25.33
N LEU A 119 -0.32 -0.86 24.88
CA LEU A 119 -1.74 -1.21 24.95
C LEU A 119 -1.98 -2.25 26.04
N SER A 120 -3.05 -2.06 26.81
CA SER A 120 -3.53 -3.09 27.75
C SER A 120 -4.19 -4.26 27.01
N THR A 121 -4.34 -5.40 27.68
CA THR A 121 -5.07 -6.56 27.17
C THR A 121 -6.44 -6.17 26.61
N GLU A 122 -7.23 -5.35 27.32
CA GLU A 122 -8.57 -4.93 26.89
C GLU A 122 -8.55 -4.15 25.58
N ARG A 123 -7.43 -3.46 25.27
CA ARG A 123 -7.25 -2.71 24.03
C ARG A 123 -6.70 -3.57 22.89
N ILE A 124 -5.88 -4.58 23.21
CA ILE A 124 -5.31 -5.53 22.25
C ILE A 124 -6.38 -6.51 21.75
N THR A 125 -7.21 -7.05 22.65
CA THR A 125 -8.20 -8.10 22.33
C THR A 125 -9.08 -7.78 21.11
N PRO A 126 -9.67 -6.57 20.97
CA PRO A 126 -10.44 -6.22 19.77
C PRO A 126 -9.65 -6.25 18.46
N TYR A 127 -8.34 -5.99 18.50
CA TYR A 127 -7.49 -6.13 17.31
C TYR A 127 -7.31 -7.59 16.94
N ILE A 128 -7.04 -8.47 17.91
CA ILE A 128 -6.90 -9.91 17.67
C ILE A 128 -8.19 -10.48 17.09
N HIS A 129 -9.34 -10.16 17.68
CA HIS A 129 -10.64 -10.59 17.15
C HIS A 129 -10.86 -10.08 15.73
N ALA A 130 -10.61 -8.79 15.46
CA ALA A 130 -10.79 -8.24 14.13
C ALA A 130 -9.84 -8.89 13.09
N ILE A 131 -8.61 -9.22 13.46
CA ILE A 131 -7.65 -9.86 12.55
C ILE A 131 -8.06 -11.32 12.24
N LEU A 132 -8.49 -12.08 13.24
CA LEU A 132 -8.76 -13.51 13.09
C LEU A 132 -10.18 -13.82 12.59
N ASP A 133 -11.13 -12.91 12.78
CA ASP A 133 -12.52 -13.06 12.34
C ASP A 133 -12.89 -11.96 11.33
N PRO A 134 -13.08 -12.30 10.03
CA PRO A 134 -13.45 -11.33 9.01
C PRO A 134 -14.86 -10.72 9.22
N THR A 135 -15.70 -11.33 10.07
CA THR A 135 -17.04 -10.83 10.39
C THR A 135 -17.03 -9.83 11.55
N SER A 136 -16.00 -9.85 12.39
CA SER A 136 -15.86 -8.97 13.55
C SER A 136 -15.97 -7.48 13.18
N LYS A 137 -16.70 -6.75 14.02
CA LYS A 137 -16.95 -5.30 13.91
C LYS A 137 -16.36 -4.51 15.09
N GLU A 138 -15.56 -5.15 15.95
CA GLU A 138 -14.99 -4.51 17.14
C GLU A 138 -13.96 -3.40 16.79
N ARG A 139 -13.39 -3.46 15.58
CA ARG A 139 -12.52 -2.43 15.02
C ARG A 139 -13.00 -2.02 13.62
N PRO A 140 -13.00 -0.72 13.29
CA PRO A 140 -13.24 -0.27 11.93
C PRO A 140 -12.12 -0.80 11.02
N ARG A 141 -12.48 -1.10 9.76
CA ARG A 141 -11.56 -1.51 8.69
C ARG A 141 -12.24 -1.33 7.34
N LEU A 142 -11.45 -1.27 6.26
CA LEU A 142 -11.98 -1.40 4.91
C LEU A 142 -12.76 -2.72 4.78
N GLN A 143 -14.03 -2.61 4.37
CA GLN A 143 -14.86 -3.77 4.07
C GLN A 143 -14.51 -4.27 2.68
N CYS A 144 -14.13 -5.53 2.58
CA CYS A 144 -13.81 -6.20 1.32
C CYS A 144 -14.97 -7.09 0.88
N PRO A 145 -15.17 -7.29 -0.42
CA PRO A 145 -16.06 -8.32 -0.94
C PRO A 145 -15.68 -9.72 -0.42
N PRO A 146 -16.61 -10.68 -0.45
CA PRO A 146 -16.29 -12.08 -0.19
C PRO A 146 -15.25 -12.60 -1.18
N LEU A 147 -14.28 -13.37 -0.68
CA LEU A 147 -13.21 -13.94 -1.48
C LEU A 147 -13.75 -14.81 -2.64
N ASP A 148 -13.31 -14.55 -3.87
CA ASP A 148 -13.59 -15.42 -5.02
C ASP A 148 -12.70 -16.66 -5.02
N THR A 149 -13.11 -17.66 -4.23
CA THR A 149 -12.37 -18.93 -4.10
C THR A 149 -12.20 -19.70 -5.43
N LYS A 150 -13.09 -19.48 -6.42
CA LYS A 150 -12.99 -20.17 -7.71
C LYS A 150 -11.88 -19.58 -8.56
N ARG A 151 -11.76 -18.25 -8.58
CA ARG A 151 -10.71 -17.50 -9.32
C ARG A 151 -9.31 -17.98 -8.94
N TYR A 152 -9.04 -18.16 -7.64
CA TYR A 152 -7.70 -18.46 -7.15
C TYR A 152 -7.43 -19.95 -6.90
N LYS A 153 -8.34 -20.84 -7.30
CA LYS A 153 -8.20 -22.29 -7.06
C LYS A 153 -6.88 -22.87 -7.59
N ASP A 154 -6.33 -22.30 -8.65
CA ASP A 154 -5.05 -22.71 -9.21
C ASP A 154 -3.86 -22.49 -8.25
N LEU A 155 -3.95 -21.55 -7.31
CA LEU A 155 -2.94 -21.33 -6.28
C LEU A 155 -2.91 -22.47 -5.24
N GLN A 156 -4.02 -23.21 -5.08
CA GLN A 156 -4.12 -24.36 -4.18
C GLN A 156 -3.54 -25.66 -4.79
N LYS A 157 -3.31 -25.71 -6.10
CA LYS A 157 -2.73 -26.89 -6.75
C LYS A 157 -1.31 -27.12 -6.21
N LYS A 158 -1.10 -28.26 -5.55
CA LYS A 158 0.23 -28.72 -5.15
C LYS A 158 1.06 -28.95 -6.42
N LYS A 159 2.31 -28.50 -6.41
CA LYS A 159 3.25 -28.92 -7.44
C LYS A 159 3.59 -30.38 -7.17
N ASP A 160 3.52 -31.22 -8.20
CA ASP A 160 4.03 -32.59 -8.16
C ASP A 160 5.57 -32.54 -8.11
N THR A 161 6.15 -32.06 -7.01
CA THR A 161 7.56 -32.23 -6.74
C THR A 161 7.79 -33.68 -6.33
N ARG A 162 8.19 -34.46 -7.34
CA ARG A 162 8.50 -35.88 -7.27
C ARG A 162 9.54 -36.18 -6.18
N GLY A 163 9.19 -37.13 -5.30
CA GLY A 163 10.10 -38.21 -4.91
C GLY A 163 11.14 -37.93 -3.82
N GLY A 164 10.71 -37.70 -2.58
CA GLY A 164 11.57 -37.83 -1.40
C GLY A 164 10.73 -38.20 -0.18
N LYS A 165 10.88 -39.42 0.35
CA LYS A 165 10.04 -39.96 1.44
C LYS A 165 10.27 -39.29 2.82
N ASN A 166 11.17 -38.30 2.93
CA ASN A 166 11.60 -37.71 4.21
C ASN A 166 11.95 -36.20 4.16
N ASP A 167 11.62 -35.45 3.09
CA ASP A 167 12.02 -34.04 2.99
C ASP A 167 10.87 -33.08 3.36
N GLU A 168 11.18 -32.12 4.22
CA GLU A 168 10.33 -30.99 4.58
C GLU A 168 9.90 -30.26 3.30
N HIS A 169 8.59 -30.17 3.05
CA HIS A 169 8.09 -29.64 1.79
C HIS A 169 8.34 -28.12 1.73
N PRO A 170 8.92 -27.59 0.65
CA PRO A 170 9.08 -26.16 0.48
C PRO A 170 7.75 -25.42 0.56
N ILE A 171 7.74 -24.26 1.22
CA ILE A 171 6.61 -23.35 1.18
C ILE A 171 6.38 -22.86 -0.25
N ASP A 172 5.13 -22.67 -0.61
CA ASP A 172 4.73 -22.11 -1.89
C ASP A 172 4.67 -20.58 -1.85
N PHE A 173 4.44 -20.01 -0.67
CA PHE A 173 4.23 -18.58 -0.46
C PHE A 173 4.97 -18.06 0.78
N PHE A 174 5.66 -16.93 0.63
CA PHE A 174 6.33 -16.25 1.72
C PHE A 174 5.84 -14.80 1.80
N PHE A 175 5.11 -14.46 2.85
CA PHE A 175 4.61 -13.10 3.09
C PHE A 175 5.65 -12.32 3.89
N ALA A 176 6.00 -11.13 3.42
CA ALA A 176 7.02 -10.27 4.03
C ALA A 176 6.50 -8.84 4.20
N LEU A 177 6.70 -8.25 5.37
CA LEU A 177 6.33 -6.87 5.67
C LEU A 177 7.41 -6.18 6.50
N ASN A 178 7.59 -4.88 6.28
CA ASN A 178 8.26 -4.00 7.23
C ASN A 178 7.30 -2.88 7.64
N LEU A 179 6.95 -2.81 8.93
CA LEU A 179 5.86 -1.98 9.43
C LEU A 179 6.34 -0.93 10.44
N ARG A 180 5.62 0.20 10.50
CA ARG A 180 5.79 1.23 11.52
C ARG A 180 4.53 2.07 11.67
N ASN A 181 4.01 2.22 12.88
CA ASN A 181 2.86 3.07 13.22
C ASN A 181 1.56 2.74 12.45
N VAL A 182 1.17 1.47 12.44
CA VAL A 182 0.06 0.97 11.62
C VAL A 182 -1.02 0.27 12.44
N VAL A 183 -1.08 0.48 13.75
CA VAL A 183 -1.99 -0.26 14.64
C VAL A 183 -3.45 -0.19 14.15
N GLY A 184 -3.87 0.96 13.65
CA GLY A 184 -5.22 1.18 13.12
C GLY A 184 -5.52 0.44 11.82
N LEU A 185 -4.48 0.11 11.04
CA LEU A 185 -4.58 -0.60 9.76
C LEU A 185 -4.48 -2.12 9.91
N LEU A 186 -3.88 -2.61 11.01
CA LEU A 186 -3.70 -4.05 11.26
C LEU A 186 -4.97 -4.89 11.07
N PRO A 187 -6.19 -4.47 11.51
CA PRO A 187 -7.42 -5.22 11.27
C PRO A 187 -7.71 -5.54 9.80
N ARG A 188 -7.37 -4.65 8.87
CA ARG A 188 -7.53 -4.89 7.43
C ARG A 188 -6.32 -5.63 6.87
N LEU A 189 -5.12 -5.13 7.12
CA LEU A 189 -3.89 -5.65 6.53
C LEU A 189 -3.64 -7.10 6.99
N MET A 190 -3.53 -7.32 8.30
CA MET A 190 -3.28 -8.66 8.84
C MET A 190 -4.47 -9.58 8.66
N GLY A 191 -5.70 -9.07 8.75
CA GLY A 191 -6.90 -9.85 8.46
C GLY A 191 -6.90 -10.42 7.05
N SER A 192 -6.50 -9.63 6.04
CA SER A 192 -6.39 -10.10 4.65
C SER A 192 -5.29 -11.13 4.46
N ILE A 193 -4.14 -10.93 5.12
CA ILE A 193 -3.02 -11.87 5.05
C ILE A 193 -3.43 -13.21 5.67
N VAL A 194 -4.07 -13.20 6.83
CA VAL A 194 -4.56 -14.41 7.49
C VAL A 194 -5.61 -15.12 6.62
N GLU A 195 -6.58 -14.39 6.06
CA GLU A 195 -7.61 -14.96 5.18
C GLU A 195 -7.00 -15.55 3.89
N ALA A 196 -6.04 -14.86 3.27
CA ALA A 196 -5.31 -15.37 2.11
C ALA A 196 -4.48 -16.62 2.45
N ILE A 197 -3.77 -16.64 3.59
CA ILE A 197 -2.99 -17.81 4.03
C ILE A 197 -3.91 -19.00 4.31
N GLN A 198 -5.04 -18.79 4.98
CA GLN A 198 -6.02 -19.86 5.21
C GLN A 198 -6.55 -20.43 3.90
N PHE A 199 -6.82 -19.59 2.91
CA PHE A 199 -7.20 -20.05 1.58
C PHE A 199 -6.08 -20.84 0.88
N LEU A 200 -4.83 -20.38 0.95
CA LEU A 200 -3.70 -21.02 0.29
C LEU A 200 -3.28 -22.35 0.94
N GLY A 201 -3.59 -22.54 2.22
CA GLY A 201 -3.05 -23.61 3.06
C GLY A 201 -1.95 -23.07 3.97
N PRO A 202 -2.19 -22.93 5.29
CA PRO A 202 -1.21 -22.42 6.24
C PRO A 202 0.15 -23.13 6.21
N GLU A 203 0.16 -24.45 6.00
CA GLU A 203 1.34 -25.29 5.93
C GLU A 203 2.22 -25.00 4.70
N ARG A 204 1.67 -24.30 3.70
CA ARG A 204 2.36 -23.90 2.47
C ARG A 204 2.87 -22.46 2.53
N CYS A 205 2.68 -21.80 3.68
CA CYS A 205 2.93 -20.38 3.85
C CYS A 205 3.88 -20.11 5.02
N ALA A 206 4.68 -19.06 4.87
CA ALA A 206 5.35 -18.42 6.00
C ALA A 206 5.08 -16.92 5.99
N LEU A 207 5.02 -16.32 7.17
CA LEU A 207 4.81 -14.89 7.37
C LEU A 207 5.98 -14.32 8.15
N SER A 208 6.62 -13.28 7.62
CA SER A 208 7.75 -12.60 8.23
C SER A 208 7.50 -11.10 8.33
N ILE A 209 7.49 -10.58 9.55
CA ILE A 209 7.25 -9.17 9.83
C ILE A 209 8.45 -8.60 10.58
N VAL A 210 9.00 -7.53 10.01
CA VAL A 210 9.87 -6.61 10.75
C VAL A 210 9.05 -5.40 11.14
N GLU A 211 9.08 -5.03 12.40
CA GLU A 211 8.40 -3.83 12.89
C GLU A 211 9.39 -3.03 13.73
N GLY A 212 9.23 -1.71 13.81
CA GLY A 212 9.99 -0.96 14.80
C GLY A 212 9.70 0.53 14.82
N ASN A 213 10.06 1.16 15.93
CA ASN A 213 9.84 2.60 16.16
C ASN A 213 8.36 3.01 16.13
N SER A 214 7.47 2.16 16.67
CA SER A 214 6.03 2.43 16.75
C SER A 214 5.52 2.64 18.18
N PRO A 215 5.29 3.90 18.61
CA PRO A 215 4.68 4.19 19.92
C PRO A 215 3.16 3.97 19.98
N ASP A 216 2.53 3.48 18.90
CA ASP A 216 1.07 3.36 18.78
C ASP A 216 0.50 2.02 19.28
N GLY A 217 1.37 1.06 19.63
CA GLY A 217 0.98 -0.29 20.03
C GLY A 217 0.95 -1.31 18.89
N THR A 218 1.47 -0.97 17.70
CA THR A 218 1.63 -1.94 16.59
C THR A 218 2.37 -3.20 17.07
N ALA A 219 3.50 -3.02 17.77
CA ALA A 219 4.31 -4.11 18.30
C ALA A 219 3.52 -5.03 19.25
N ASP A 220 2.72 -4.45 20.15
CA ASP A 220 1.96 -5.19 21.15
C ASP A 220 0.94 -6.13 20.48
N VAL A 221 0.23 -5.64 19.44
CA VAL A 221 -0.73 -6.45 18.69
C VAL A 221 -0.02 -7.57 17.93
N LEU A 222 1.09 -7.28 17.26
CA LEU A 222 1.84 -8.29 16.48
C LEU A 222 2.47 -9.39 17.34
N VAL A 223 2.88 -9.05 18.57
CA VAL A 223 3.37 -10.03 19.55
C VAL A 223 2.21 -10.87 20.08
N ALA A 224 1.09 -10.24 20.45
CA ALA A 224 -0.08 -10.95 20.97
C ALA A 224 -0.74 -11.87 19.92
N LEU A 225 -0.58 -11.57 18.64
CA LEU A 225 -1.13 -12.36 17.53
C LEU A 225 -0.41 -13.69 17.31
N ARG A 226 0.87 -13.81 17.72
CA ARG A 226 1.72 -14.99 17.50
C ARG A 226 1.05 -16.34 17.83
N PRO A 227 0.59 -16.60 19.06
CA PRO A 227 0.08 -17.91 19.43
C PRO A 227 -1.15 -18.32 18.59
N PHE A 228 -1.94 -17.36 18.13
CA PHE A 228 -3.09 -17.62 17.25
C PHE A 228 -2.66 -17.97 15.83
N LEU A 229 -1.64 -17.31 15.29
CA LEU A 229 -1.08 -17.67 13.97
C LEU A 229 -0.46 -19.07 14.00
N GLU A 230 0.24 -19.39 15.08
CA GLU A 230 0.83 -20.71 15.30
C GLU A 230 -0.25 -21.79 15.48
N GLU A 231 -1.36 -21.50 16.18
CA GLU A 231 -2.54 -22.39 16.28
C GLU A 231 -3.19 -22.64 14.90
N LEU A 232 -3.20 -21.65 14.02
CA LEU A 232 -3.63 -21.79 12.62
C LEU A 232 -2.64 -22.55 11.73
N GLY A 233 -1.48 -22.97 12.26
CA GLY A 233 -0.43 -23.66 11.52
C GLY A 233 0.44 -22.74 10.66
N ILE A 234 0.41 -21.43 10.89
CA ILE A 234 1.18 -20.44 10.12
C ILE A 234 2.58 -20.32 10.73
N THR A 235 3.61 -20.55 9.91
CA THR A 235 5.00 -20.28 10.32
C THR A 235 5.22 -18.77 10.42
N TYR A 236 5.40 -18.23 11.64
CA TYR A 236 5.47 -16.79 11.89
C TYR A 236 6.81 -16.31 12.45
N PHE A 237 7.52 -15.49 11.67
CA PHE A 237 8.72 -14.76 12.07
C PHE A 237 8.38 -13.31 12.40
N TYR A 238 8.77 -12.86 13.59
CA TYR A 238 8.62 -11.47 14.01
C TYR A 238 9.96 -10.93 14.50
N ASN A 239 10.30 -9.71 14.09
CA ASN A 239 11.50 -9.02 14.54
C ASN A 239 11.15 -7.55 14.85
N ASN A 240 11.39 -7.14 16.09
CA ASN A 240 11.32 -5.73 16.48
C ASN A 240 12.70 -5.07 16.30
N SER A 241 12.80 -4.14 15.36
CA SER A 241 14.06 -3.53 14.92
C SER A 241 14.23 -2.11 15.43
N ALA A 242 15.42 -1.80 15.95
CA ALA A 242 15.82 -0.45 16.33
C ALA A 242 16.22 0.44 15.13
N ILE A 243 16.26 -0.10 13.91
CA ILE A 243 16.66 0.65 12.72
C ILE A 243 15.61 1.72 12.42
N ASN A 244 16.00 2.99 12.55
CA ASN A 244 15.14 4.13 12.28
C ASN A 244 15.57 4.84 10.96
N PRO A 245 14.81 4.70 9.86
CA PRO A 245 15.16 5.28 8.56
C PRO A 245 15.05 6.81 8.51
N SER A 246 14.37 7.44 9.46
CA SER A 246 14.32 8.91 9.60
C SER A 246 15.61 9.50 10.19
N LYS A 247 16.59 8.67 10.58
CA LYS A 247 17.89 9.11 11.10
C LYS A 247 19.02 8.60 10.22
N GLY A 248 19.90 9.46 9.69
CA GLY A 248 21.05 9.02 8.89
C GLY A 248 20.70 8.58 7.46
N PRO A 249 21.45 7.64 6.84
CA PRO A 249 21.26 7.26 5.43
C PRO A 249 19.95 6.48 5.26
N ARG A 250 18.88 7.19 4.91
CA ARG A 250 17.50 6.67 4.84
C ARG A 250 17.38 5.43 3.95
N ILE A 251 17.88 5.47 2.71
CA ILE A 251 17.75 4.37 1.74
C ILE A 251 18.47 3.11 2.21
N ARG A 252 19.71 3.23 2.68
CA ARG A 252 20.43 2.14 3.35
C ARG A 252 19.63 1.47 4.46
N LYS A 253 18.97 2.27 5.31
CA LYS A 253 18.20 1.75 6.43
C LYS A 253 16.89 1.07 6.00
N LEU A 254 16.21 1.61 5.00
CA LEU A 254 15.05 0.95 4.38
C LEU A 254 15.46 -0.39 3.75
N ALA A 255 16.57 -0.41 3.02
CA ALA A 255 17.15 -1.65 2.48
C ALA A 255 17.46 -2.68 3.58
N GLN A 256 18.04 -2.25 4.71
CA GLN A 256 18.27 -3.12 5.86
C GLN A 256 16.97 -3.71 6.42
N LEU A 257 15.91 -2.89 6.58
CA LEU A 257 14.61 -3.34 7.08
C LEU A 257 13.96 -4.37 6.15
N ARG A 258 13.96 -4.14 4.83
CA ARG A 258 13.45 -5.11 3.84
C ARG A 258 14.24 -6.41 3.84
N ASN A 259 15.57 -6.32 3.95
CA ASN A 259 16.43 -7.50 4.07
C ASN A 259 16.18 -8.27 5.38
N LEU A 260 15.86 -7.60 6.48
CA LEU A 260 15.46 -8.28 7.73
C LEU A 260 14.13 -9.04 7.55
N ALA A 261 13.17 -8.49 6.80
CA ALA A 261 11.89 -9.15 6.54
C ALA A 261 12.07 -10.40 5.67
N LEU A 262 13.05 -10.40 4.76
CA LEU A 262 13.40 -11.56 3.93
C LEU A 262 14.44 -12.49 4.58
N GLU A 263 14.97 -12.14 5.76
CA GLU A 263 16.03 -12.90 6.43
C GLU A 263 15.69 -14.38 6.64
N PRO A 264 14.46 -14.75 7.08
CA PRO A 264 14.13 -16.15 7.24
C PRO A 264 14.28 -16.97 5.96
N LEU A 265 14.01 -16.37 4.79
CA LEU A 265 14.12 -17.05 3.51
C LEU A 265 15.57 -17.33 3.14
N PHE A 266 16.44 -16.32 3.17
CA PHE A 266 17.85 -16.53 2.77
C PHE A 266 18.75 -17.14 3.84
N LYS A 267 18.34 -17.10 5.13
CA LYS A 267 18.99 -17.90 6.19
C LYS A 267 18.43 -19.32 6.28
N LYS A 268 17.53 -19.71 5.37
CA LYS A 268 16.91 -21.05 5.30
C LYS A 268 16.26 -21.46 6.62
N LYS A 269 15.59 -20.51 7.31
CA LYS A 269 14.77 -20.77 8.51
C LYS A 269 13.44 -21.45 8.16
N VAL A 270 13.10 -21.51 6.87
CA VAL A 270 11.97 -22.24 6.31
C VAL A 270 12.40 -22.81 4.96
N PRO A 271 12.02 -24.05 4.59
CA PRO A 271 12.32 -24.60 3.27
C PRO A 271 11.60 -23.80 2.19
N ALA A 272 12.33 -23.29 1.21
CA ALA A 272 11.79 -22.54 0.08
C ALA A 272 12.50 -22.99 -1.20
N ALA A 273 11.76 -22.97 -2.32
CA ALA A 273 12.28 -23.27 -3.64
C ALA A 273 12.40 -21.99 -4.47
N ASP A 274 13.11 -22.05 -5.59
CA ASP A 274 13.29 -20.91 -6.50
C ASP A 274 11.95 -20.28 -6.92
N ASP A 275 10.94 -21.12 -7.12
CA ASP A 275 9.62 -20.75 -7.60
C ASP A 275 8.62 -20.40 -6.48
N THR A 276 9.01 -20.47 -5.20
CA THR A 276 8.23 -19.91 -4.08
C THR A 276 7.88 -18.46 -4.39
N THR A 277 6.60 -18.09 -4.25
CA THR A 277 6.14 -16.72 -4.46
C THR A 277 6.33 -15.92 -3.18
N VAL A 278 7.23 -14.93 -3.19
CA VAL A 278 7.36 -13.95 -2.12
C VAL A 278 6.35 -12.83 -2.34
N LEU A 279 5.42 -12.61 -1.42
CA LEU A 279 4.56 -11.43 -1.38
C LEU A 279 5.14 -10.42 -0.41
N PHE A 280 5.69 -9.32 -0.92
CA PHE A 280 6.14 -8.21 -0.08
C PHE A 280 5.07 -7.12 -0.10
N ILE A 281 4.48 -6.86 1.07
CA ILE A 281 3.30 -6.00 1.22
C ILE A 281 3.70 -4.82 2.11
N ASN A 282 3.43 -3.59 1.67
CA ASN A 282 3.60 -2.41 2.50
C ASN A 282 2.41 -2.29 3.50
N ASP A 283 2.34 -1.19 4.22
CA ASP A 283 1.25 -0.81 5.12
C ASP A 283 0.03 -0.26 4.38
N VAL A 284 -0.62 -1.13 3.59
CA VAL A 284 -1.76 -0.78 2.74
C VAL A 284 -3.06 -1.45 3.19
N ALA A 285 -4.19 -0.79 2.92
CA ALA A 285 -5.54 -1.32 3.07
C ALA A 285 -5.87 -2.31 1.94
N ALA A 286 -5.20 -3.47 1.95
CA ALA A 286 -5.42 -4.54 0.99
C ALA A 286 -6.62 -5.41 1.37
N CYS A 287 -7.30 -5.96 0.37
CA CYS A 287 -8.25 -7.07 0.48
C CYS A 287 -7.57 -8.43 0.18
N PRO A 288 -8.14 -9.57 0.59
CA PRO A 288 -7.58 -10.89 0.29
C PRO A 288 -7.39 -11.12 -1.22
N ASP A 289 -8.39 -10.72 -2.04
CA ASP A 289 -8.32 -10.77 -3.50
C ASP A 289 -7.14 -9.99 -4.08
N ASP A 290 -6.77 -8.85 -3.49
CA ASP A 290 -5.63 -8.06 -3.95
C ASP A 290 -4.32 -8.87 -3.85
N LEU A 291 -4.15 -9.62 -2.75
CA LEU A 291 -2.96 -10.43 -2.50
C LEU A 291 -2.94 -11.69 -3.38
N LEU A 292 -4.08 -12.35 -3.50
CA LEU A 292 -4.20 -13.59 -4.27
C LEU A 292 -4.13 -13.34 -5.77
N GLU A 293 -4.72 -12.27 -6.29
CA GLU A 293 -4.59 -11.89 -7.70
C GLU A 293 -3.14 -11.55 -8.04
N LEU A 294 -2.41 -10.88 -7.14
CA LEU A 294 -1.00 -10.59 -7.36
C LEU A 294 -0.15 -11.86 -7.47
N ALA A 295 -0.38 -12.82 -6.56
CA ALA A 295 0.30 -14.12 -6.60
C ALA A 295 -0.10 -14.96 -7.83
N LEU A 296 -1.37 -14.90 -8.24
CA LEU A 296 -1.91 -15.60 -9.39
C LEU A 296 -1.31 -15.05 -10.69
N GLN A 297 -1.33 -13.74 -10.89
CA GLN A 297 -0.77 -13.11 -12.09
C GLN A 297 0.72 -13.39 -12.22
N ARG A 298 1.49 -13.35 -11.12
CA ARG A 298 2.91 -13.74 -11.14
C ARG A 298 3.11 -15.14 -11.69
N ARG A 299 2.31 -16.12 -11.25
CA ARG A 299 2.38 -17.51 -11.72
C ARG A 299 1.87 -17.68 -13.15
N LYS A 300 0.70 -17.12 -13.48
CA LYS A 300 0.06 -17.25 -14.81
C LYS A 300 0.88 -16.61 -15.94
N LEU A 301 1.47 -15.45 -15.67
CA LEU A 301 2.32 -14.75 -16.64
C LEU A 301 3.73 -15.33 -16.72
N ASN A 302 4.08 -16.26 -15.82
CA ASN A 302 5.46 -16.71 -15.59
C ASN A 302 6.41 -15.51 -15.41
N ALA A 303 5.97 -14.56 -14.57
CA ALA A 303 6.69 -13.34 -14.27
C ALA A 303 7.70 -13.56 -13.14
N ASP A 304 8.81 -12.84 -13.23
CA ASP A 304 9.81 -12.77 -12.16
C ASP A 304 9.27 -11.94 -11.00
N MET A 305 8.53 -10.88 -11.32
CA MET A 305 7.93 -9.96 -10.37
C MET A 305 6.64 -9.33 -10.93
N THR A 306 5.62 -9.19 -10.10
CA THR A 306 4.42 -8.41 -10.39
C THR A 306 4.17 -7.40 -9.28
N CYS A 307 3.64 -6.22 -9.62
CA CYS A 307 3.29 -5.17 -8.65
C CYS A 307 1.82 -4.80 -8.76
N ALA A 308 1.18 -4.53 -7.62
CA ALA A 308 -0.07 -3.80 -7.58
C ALA A 308 0.14 -2.34 -7.98
N MET A 309 -0.91 -1.53 -8.08
CA MET A 309 -0.82 -0.07 -8.14
C MET A 309 -1.23 0.54 -6.80
N ASP A 310 -0.58 1.62 -6.39
CA ASP A 310 -0.96 2.39 -5.21
C ASP A 310 -1.34 3.82 -5.57
N PHE A 311 -2.26 4.35 -4.78
CA PHE A 311 -2.78 5.68 -4.95
C PHE A 311 -2.78 6.42 -3.62
N THR A 312 -2.84 7.73 -3.69
CA THR A 312 -3.06 8.64 -2.57
C THR A 312 -3.91 9.82 -3.05
N TYR A 313 -4.23 10.74 -2.15
CA TYR A 313 -4.90 12.01 -2.48
C TYR A 313 -3.97 13.18 -2.16
N ALA A 314 -3.00 13.43 -3.06
CA ALA A 314 -2.13 14.61 -3.00
C ALA A 314 -2.88 15.90 -3.39
N GLY A 315 -4.02 15.75 -4.07
CA GLY A 315 -4.97 16.80 -4.40
C GLY A 315 -6.42 16.28 -4.31
N PRO A 316 -7.38 16.91 -5.01
CA PRO A 316 -8.78 16.45 -5.01
C PRO A 316 -8.96 15.10 -5.70
N ASP A 317 -8.10 14.79 -6.68
CA ASP A 317 -8.13 13.58 -7.47
C ASP A 317 -7.10 12.55 -6.98
N PRO A 318 -7.38 11.24 -7.17
CA PRO A 318 -6.45 10.20 -6.76
C PRO A 318 -5.23 10.19 -7.66
N THR A 319 -4.07 10.18 -7.01
CA THR A 319 -2.76 10.29 -7.62
C THR A 319 -2.00 8.99 -7.43
N PHE A 320 -1.36 8.48 -8.49
CA PHE A 320 -0.44 7.36 -8.36
C PHE A 320 0.72 7.72 -7.43
N TYR A 321 0.93 6.94 -6.37
CA TYR A 321 1.80 7.35 -5.26
C TYR A 321 3.28 7.08 -5.54
N ASP A 322 3.63 5.87 -5.99
CA ASP A 322 5.04 5.42 -6.08
C ASP A 322 5.77 5.87 -7.36
N VAL A 323 5.48 7.09 -7.84
CA VAL A 323 6.09 7.67 -9.06
C VAL A 323 7.62 7.77 -8.97
N TRP A 324 8.16 7.91 -7.75
CA TRP A 324 9.61 7.99 -7.55
C TRP A 324 10.33 6.70 -7.93
N VAL A 325 9.71 5.53 -7.68
CA VAL A 325 10.26 4.20 -7.98
C VAL A 325 9.87 3.73 -9.38
N ALA A 326 8.61 3.96 -9.77
CA ALA A 326 8.03 3.33 -10.95
C ALA A 326 8.68 3.81 -12.25
N ARG A 327 9.07 2.88 -13.12
CA ARG A 327 9.66 3.17 -14.45
C ARG A 327 9.06 2.28 -15.50
N THR A 328 8.51 2.89 -16.56
CA THR A 328 8.02 2.16 -17.74
C THR A 328 9.17 1.48 -18.47
N LEU A 329 8.87 0.61 -19.46
CA LEU A 329 9.90 0.07 -20.34
C LEU A 329 10.57 1.11 -21.25
N ALA A 330 10.03 2.33 -21.35
CA ALA A 330 10.74 3.45 -21.99
C ALA A 330 11.75 4.11 -21.05
N GLY A 331 11.87 3.63 -19.81
CA GLY A 331 12.73 4.19 -18.77
C GLY A 331 12.20 5.45 -18.09
N ASP A 332 11.02 5.96 -18.46
CA ASP A 332 10.40 7.15 -17.84
C ASP A 332 9.53 6.81 -16.62
N THR A 333 9.23 7.79 -15.79
CA THR A 333 8.24 7.70 -14.71
C THR A 333 6.84 7.39 -15.25
N PHE A 334 5.94 6.90 -14.40
CA PHE A 334 4.57 6.56 -14.82
C PHE A 334 3.74 7.77 -15.25
N PHE A 335 4.04 8.96 -14.73
CA PHE A 335 3.53 10.23 -15.26
C PHE A 335 4.65 11.27 -15.28
N PRO A 336 4.58 12.31 -16.13
CA PRO A 336 5.64 13.30 -16.23
C PRO A 336 5.64 14.23 -15.01
N ILE A 337 6.76 14.32 -14.30
CA ILE A 337 6.97 15.30 -13.23
C ILE A 337 7.45 16.63 -13.87
N PRO A 338 6.75 17.76 -13.68
CA PRO A 338 7.18 19.05 -14.21
C PRO A 338 8.52 19.51 -13.62
N GLU A 339 9.13 20.53 -14.23
CA GLU A 339 10.44 21.05 -13.82
C GLU A 339 10.46 21.61 -12.39
N ASP A 340 9.33 22.10 -11.90
CA ASP A 340 9.17 22.60 -10.53
C ASP A 340 9.00 21.47 -9.48
N GLY A 341 8.98 20.21 -9.93
CA GLY A 341 8.84 19.03 -9.08
C GLY A 341 7.41 18.80 -8.54
N SER A 342 6.42 19.55 -9.01
CA SER A 342 5.00 19.37 -8.65
C SER A 342 4.42 18.06 -9.18
N TRP A 343 3.20 17.76 -8.75
CA TRP A 343 2.46 16.56 -9.17
C TRP A 343 1.28 16.92 -10.11
N ASP A 344 1.31 18.09 -10.74
CA ASP A 344 0.19 18.65 -11.53
C ASP A 344 -0.20 17.80 -12.74
N ASN A 345 0.69 16.91 -13.18
CA ASN A 345 0.46 15.96 -14.28
C ASN A 345 0.16 14.52 -13.80
N ALA A 346 -0.11 14.32 -12.50
CA ALA A 346 -0.37 13.01 -11.91
C ALA A 346 -1.48 12.19 -12.59
N TRP A 347 -2.43 12.88 -13.23
CA TRP A 347 -3.55 12.27 -13.97
C TRP A 347 -3.11 11.68 -15.32
N ASP A 348 -1.99 12.12 -15.87
CA ASP A 348 -1.54 11.71 -17.21
C ASP A 348 -0.59 10.51 -17.16
N LEU A 349 -1.14 9.39 -16.68
CA LEU A 349 -0.42 8.13 -16.61
C LEU A 349 -0.07 7.64 -18.03
N PHE A 350 1.18 7.26 -18.17
CA PHE A 350 1.81 6.62 -19.31
C PHE A 350 1.82 7.47 -20.59
N ARG A 351 1.84 8.81 -20.50
CA ARG A 351 1.90 9.76 -21.64
C ARG A 351 2.89 9.35 -22.73
N GLY A 352 4.09 8.88 -22.36
CA GLY A 352 5.15 8.45 -23.27
C GLY A 352 5.14 6.98 -23.67
N ASN A 353 4.17 6.18 -23.20
CA ASN A 353 4.12 4.74 -23.43
C ASN A 353 2.69 4.29 -23.76
N ARG A 354 2.35 4.35 -25.06
CA ARG A 354 1.02 4.01 -25.58
C ARG A 354 0.59 2.59 -25.25
N GLU A 355 1.51 1.62 -25.28
CA GLU A 355 1.21 0.23 -24.96
C GLU A 355 0.81 0.07 -23.50
N ALA A 356 1.61 0.60 -22.57
CA ALA A 356 1.29 0.60 -21.15
C ALA A 356 -0.02 1.33 -20.86
N ARG A 357 -0.28 2.46 -21.54
CA ARG A 357 -1.54 3.20 -21.42
C ARG A 357 -2.74 2.34 -21.83
N MET A 358 -2.71 1.74 -23.02
CA MET A 358 -3.82 0.91 -23.51
C MET A 358 -4.08 -0.29 -22.59
N ARG A 359 -3.02 -0.93 -22.09
CA ARG A 359 -3.15 -2.08 -21.17
C ARG A 359 -3.66 -1.65 -19.80
N TYR A 360 -3.19 -0.52 -19.27
CA TYR A 360 -3.72 0.07 -18.03
C TYR A 360 -5.21 0.39 -18.14
N ASP A 361 -5.64 1.07 -19.21
CA ASP A 361 -7.04 1.43 -19.44
C ASP A 361 -7.95 0.18 -19.59
N ALA A 362 -7.39 -0.93 -20.08
CA ALA A 362 -8.07 -2.22 -20.21
C ALA A 362 -7.92 -3.15 -18.98
N HIS A 363 -7.29 -2.66 -17.91
CA HIS A 363 -6.94 -3.44 -16.72
C HIS A 363 -6.08 -4.71 -16.99
N LEU A 364 -5.34 -4.73 -18.10
CA LEU A 364 -4.45 -5.82 -18.48
C LEU A 364 -3.05 -5.63 -17.88
N PRO A 365 -2.38 -6.69 -17.38
CA PRO A 365 -1.01 -6.59 -16.89
C PRO A 365 -0.04 -6.12 -17.97
N PHE A 366 0.96 -5.30 -17.65
CA PHE A 366 1.94 -4.79 -18.63
C PHE A 366 3.36 -4.76 -18.06
N GLN A 367 4.37 -4.98 -18.92
CA GLN A 367 5.77 -5.02 -18.51
C GLN A 367 6.33 -3.62 -18.22
N VAL A 368 7.20 -3.52 -17.23
CA VAL A 368 7.86 -2.29 -16.78
C VAL A 368 9.33 -2.53 -16.46
N PHE A 369 10.12 -1.46 -16.39
CA PHE A 369 11.49 -1.57 -15.90
C PHE A 369 11.53 -1.72 -14.38
N ALA A 370 10.73 -0.93 -13.66
CA ALA A 370 10.65 -0.99 -12.21
C ALA A 370 9.24 -0.67 -11.70
N CYS A 371 8.83 -1.37 -10.64
CA CYS A 371 7.67 -1.05 -9.83
C CYS A 371 7.88 -1.65 -8.43
N TRP A 372 7.21 -1.10 -7.43
CA TRP A 372 7.10 -1.72 -6.12
C TRP A 372 5.72 -1.45 -5.55
N ASN A 373 5.36 -0.16 -5.55
CA ASN A 373 4.05 0.38 -5.25
C ASN A 373 3.60 -0.10 -3.86
N GLY A 374 2.32 -0.38 -3.66
CA GLY A 374 1.78 -0.83 -2.37
C GLY A 374 2.09 -2.28 -2.01
N ALA A 375 2.27 -3.16 -3.01
CA ALA A 375 2.57 -4.57 -2.83
C ALA A 375 3.17 -5.19 -4.09
N THR A 376 4.06 -6.17 -3.92
CA THR A 376 4.64 -6.95 -5.01
C THR A 376 4.64 -8.45 -4.72
N ALA A 377 4.56 -9.27 -5.75
CA ALA A 377 4.85 -10.70 -5.70
C ALA A 377 6.04 -11.03 -6.62
N PHE A 378 7.05 -11.74 -6.14
CA PHE A 378 8.22 -12.13 -6.94
C PHE A 378 8.71 -13.54 -6.64
N SER A 379 9.52 -14.12 -7.53
CA SER A 379 10.17 -15.42 -7.31
C SER A 379 11.15 -15.35 -6.14
N ALA A 380 11.25 -16.37 -5.30
CA ALA A 380 12.28 -16.43 -4.26
C ALA A 380 13.71 -16.59 -4.82
N ALA A 381 13.86 -17.12 -6.04
CA ALA A 381 15.14 -17.41 -6.70
C ALA A 381 16.23 -16.31 -6.59
N PRO A 382 15.95 -15.01 -6.84
CA PRO A 382 16.96 -13.96 -6.74
C PRO A 382 17.47 -13.82 -5.31
N ILE A 383 16.58 -13.93 -4.31
CA ILE A 383 16.94 -13.82 -2.89
C ILE A 383 17.74 -15.05 -2.45
N LEU A 384 17.33 -16.25 -2.85
CA LEU A 384 18.06 -17.50 -2.57
C LEU A 384 19.46 -17.48 -3.20
N SER A 385 19.60 -16.83 -4.36
CA SER A 385 20.87 -16.64 -5.08
C SER A 385 21.70 -15.44 -4.60
N GLY A 386 21.30 -14.80 -3.49
CA GLY A 386 22.11 -13.79 -2.80
C GLY A 386 21.78 -12.33 -3.14
N LEU A 387 20.77 -12.04 -3.98
CA LEU A 387 20.32 -10.67 -4.23
C LEU A 387 19.68 -10.07 -2.96
N ARG A 388 20.04 -8.82 -2.63
CA ARG A 388 19.56 -8.09 -1.44
C ARG A 388 19.20 -6.67 -1.82
N PHE A 389 18.29 -6.05 -1.05
CA PHE A 389 18.10 -4.62 -1.11
C PHE A 389 19.39 -3.90 -0.71
N ARG A 390 19.66 -2.75 -1.32
CA ARG A 390 20.89 -1.98 -1.10
C ARG A 390 20.65 -0.49 -1.25
N ASP A 391 21.62 0.26 -0.75
CA ASP A 391 21.80 1.69 -1.01
C ASP A 391 22.34 1.89 -2.46
N PRO A 392 22.16 3.08 -3.07
CA PRO A 392 22.87 3.42 -4.30
C PRO A 392 24.38 3.33 -4.11
N LYS A 393 25.11 2.91 -5.15
CA LYS A 393 26.58 3.01 -5.16
C LYS A 393 27.02 4.45 -5.42
N LYS A 394 28.29 4.75 -5.19
CA LYS A 394 28.86 6.12 -5.32
C LYS A 394 28.61 6.75 -6.69
N ASP A 395 28.78 5.97 -7.76
CA ASP A 395 28.66 6.41 -9.16
C ASP A 395 27.36 5.92 -9.79
N GLU A 396 26.33 5.73 -8.97
CA GLU A 396 24.99 5.33 -9.39
C GLU A 396 24.02 6.44 -9.01
N CYS A 397 23.02 6.70 -9.86
CA CYS A 397 21.95 7.60 -9.51
C CYS A 397 21.36 7.30 -8.13
N PHE A 398 21.10 8.36 -7.35
CA PHE A 398 20.43 8.24 -6.06
C PHE A 398 18.93 7.96 -6.25
N GLN A 399 18.48 6.80 -5.80
CA GLN A 399 17.12 6.28 -5.99
C GLN A 399 16.76 5.35 -4.83
N GLY A 400 15.46 5.09 -4.66
CA GLY A 400 14.97 4.17 -3.63
C GLY A 400 15.45 2.74 -3.81
N GLU A 401 15.59 2.01 -2.71
CA GLU A 401 15.99 0.61 -2.73
C GLU A 401 15.08 -0.33 -3.55
N PRO A 402 13.77 -0.07 -3.77
CA PRO A 402 12.96 -0.95 -4.60
C PRO A 402 13.24 -0.78 -6.10
N GLN A 403 13.57 0.44 -6.54
CA GLN A 403 13.98 0.69 -7.93
C GLN A 403 15.34 0.02 -8.19
N LEU A 404 16.27 0.13 -7.24
CA LEU A 404 17.56 -0.57 -7.30
C LEU A 404 17.40 -2.10 -7.30
N PHE A 405 16.44 -2.62 -6.53
CA PHE A 405 16.11 -4.04 -6.54
C PHE A 405 15.64 -4.50 -7.93
N CYS A 406 14.73 -3.77 -8.58
CA CYS A 406 14.30 -4.06 -9.95
C CYS A 406 15.46 -4.00 -10.94
N LYS A 407 16.31 -2.96 -10.84
CA LYS A 407 17.52 -2.84 -11.66
C LYS A 407 18.45 -4.04 -11.50
N ASP A 408 18.65 -4.51 -10.27
CA ASP A 408 19.48 -5.67 -9.98
C ASP A 408 18.83 -6.97 -10.49
N LEU A 409 17.50 -7.09 -10.47
CA LEU A 409 16.77 -8.20 -11.10
C LEU A 409 17.06 -8.25 -12.62
N TRP A 410 16.90 -7.12 -13.32
CA TRP A 410 17.22 -7.01 -14.75
C TRP A 410 18.66 -7.45 -15.07
N HIS A 411 19.62 -6.95 -14.29
CA HIS A 411 21.03 -7.29 -14.45
C HIS A 411 21.34 -8.77 -14.18
N LYS A 412 20.59 -9.41 -13.27
CA LYS A 412 20.72 -10.84 -12.97
C LYS A 412 19.91 -11.75 -13.92
N GLY A 413 19.21 -11.19 -14.90
CA GLY A 413 18.44 -11.95 -15.88
C GLY A 413 16.98 -12.21 -15.51
N TYR A 414 16.50 -11.64 -14.41
CA TYR A 414 15.09 -11.65 -14.00
C TYR A 414 14.39 -10.43 -14.60
N ARG A 415 13.98 -10.55 -15.86
CA ARG A 415 13.59 -9.41 -16.73
C ARG A 415 12.07 -9.25 -16.87
N LYS A 416 11.28 -10.17 -16.30
CA LYS A 416 9.81 -10.19 -16.45
C LYS A 416 9.14 -9.51 -15.26
N ILE A 417 9.22 -8.19 -15.23
CA ILE A 417 8.59 -7.34 -14.21
C ILE A 417 7.32 -6.72 -14.79
N ALA A 418 6.16 -6.92 -14.16
CA ALA A 418 4.89 -6.38 -14.65
C ALA A 418 4.07 -5.67 -13.58
N VAL A 419 3.26 -4.71 -13.99
CA VAL A 419 2.19 -4.13 -13.16
C VAL A 419 0.89 -4.89 -13.43
N VAL A 420 0.10 -5.12 -12.38
CA VAL A 420 -1.25 -5.69 -12.41
C VAL A 420 -2.24 -4.58 -12.07
N PRO A 421 -2.77 -3.85 -13.07
CA PRO A 421 -3.56 -2.63 -12.85
C PRO A 421 -4.97 -2.89 -12.30
N SER A 422 -5.42 -4.14 -12.25
CA SER A 422 -6.67 -4.51 -11.57
C SER A 422 -6.58 -4.37 -10.05
N ILE A 423 -5.37 -4.28 -9.48
CA ILE A 423 -5.14 -4.17 -8.04
C ILE A 423 -4.77 -2.73 -7.69
N SER A 424 -5.70 -2.01 -7.09
CA SER A 424 -5.49 -0.64 -6.59
C SER A 424 -5.46 -0.59 -5.06
N LEU A 425 -4.39 -0.05 -4.48
CA LEU A 425 -4.11 -0.02 -3.05
C LEU A 425 -3.96 1.42 -2.53
N GLU A 426 -4.13 1.60 -1.22
CA GLU A 426 -4.01 2.87 -0.51
C GLU A 426 -3.55 2.59 0.94
N TYR A 427 -2.97 3.55 1.64
CA TYR A 427 -2.29 3.40 2.93
C TYR A 427 -3.17 3.56 4.18
N THR A 428 -4.48 3.78 4.00
CA THR A 428 -5.47 3.98 5.06
C THR A 428 -6.79 3.31 4.68
N ASP A 429 -7.57 2.88 5.67
CA ASP A 429 -8.89 2.29 5.37
C ASP A 429 -9.86 3.31 4.74
N ALA A 430 -9.80 4.57 5.16
CA ALA A 430 -10.71 5.61 4.68
C ALA A 430 -10.46 5.95 3.21
N ARG A 431 -9.21 6.26 2.85
CA ARG A 431 -8.87 6.57 1.46
C ARG A 431 -8.79 5.31 0.60
N GLY A 432 -8.46 4.15 1.18
CA GLY A 432 -8.63 2.85 0.52
C GLY A 432 -10.07 2.61 0.08
N LYS A 433 -11.06 2.94 0.93
CA LYS A 433 -12.48 2.89 0.54
C LYS A 433 -12.80 3.83 -0.62
N ASP A 434 -12.26 5.04 -0.62
CA ASP A 434 -12.44 6.01 -1.72
C ASP A 434 -11.84 5.47 -3.03
N ILE A 435 -10.63 4.91 -2.97
CA ILE A 435 -9.96 4.29 -4.12
C ILE A 435 -10.72 3.08 -4.65
N LYS A 436 -11.16 2.16 -3.79
CA LYS A 436 -11.97 1.00 -4.20
C LYS A 436 -13.31 1.43 -4.80
N LYS A 437 -13.94 2.48 -4.28
CA LYS A 437 -15.18 3.04 -4.86
C LYS A 437 -14.95 3.60 -6.27
N LEU A 438 -13.81 4.24 -6.50
CA LEU A 438 -13.51 4.86 -7.80
C LEU A 438 -12.99 3.86 -8.84
N LYS A 439 -12.07 2.99 -8.43
CA LYS A 439 -11.32 2.08 -9.32
C LYS A 439 -11.86 0.65 -9.33
N GLY A 440 -12.78 0.32 -8.43
CA GLY A 440 -13.33 -1.02 -8.23
C GLY A 440 -12.52 -1.85 -7.24
N PHE A 441 -13.17 -2.87 -6.69
CA PHE A 441 -12.46 -3.97 -6.02
C PHE A 441 -11.86 -4.92 -7.06
N THR A 442 -10.76 -5.59 -6.71
CA THR A 442 -10.03 -6.46 -7.66
C THR A 442 -10.94 -7.51 -8.29
N ASN A 443 -11.80 -8.16 -7.49
CA ASN A 443 -12.76 -9.16 -7.98
C ASN A 443 -13.83 -8.60 -8.93
N GLU A 444 -14.18 -7.31 -8.83
CA GLU A 444 -15.09 -6.62 -9.75
C GLU A 444 -14.38 -6.25 -11.05
N VAL A 445 -13.16 -5.71 -10.95
CA VAL A 445 -12.37 -5.29 -12.11
C VAL A 445 -12.03 -6.48 -13.01
N ILE A 446 -11.60 -7.60 -12.42
CA ILE A 446 -11.23 -8.79 -13.22
C ILE A 446 -12.42 -9.44 -13.94
N GLN A 447 -13.66 -9.24 -13.50
CA GLN A 447 -14.85 -9.76 -14.21
C GLN A 447 -15.05 -9.09 -15.57
N HIS A 448 -14.52 -7.88 -15.74
CA HIS A 448 -14.58 -7.11 -16.98
C HIS A 448 -13.26 -7.19 -17.78
N MET A 449 -12.26 -7.89 -17.26
CA MET A 449 -10.97 -8.07 -17.92
C MET A 449 -11.04 -9.18 -18.97
N GLU A 450 -10.53 -8.89 -20.17
CA GLU A 450 -10.35 -9.88 -21.23
C GLU A 450 -9.12 -10.75 -20.93
N GLU A 451 -9.30 -11.75 -20.06
CA GLU A 451 -8.22 -12.60 -19.52
C GLU A 451 -7.39 -13.29 -20.63
N ASP A 452 -7.98 -13.62 -21.78
CA ASP A 452 -7.27 -14.18 -22.94
C ASP A 452 -6.24 -13.22 -23.54
N LYS A 453 -6.41 -11.90 -23.33
CA LYS A 453 -5.47 -10.85 -23.73
C LYS A 453 -4.49 -10.44 -22.63
N ALA A 454 -4.57 -11.04 -21.44
CA ALA A 454 -3.69 -10.71 -20.32
C ALA A 454 -2.23 -11.14 -20.54
N HIS A 455 -1.95 -11.99 -21.54
CA HIS A 455 -0.58 -12.36 -21.92
C HIS A 455 0.28 -11.14 -22.23
N ILE A 456 1.57 -11.23 -21.88
CA ILE A 456 2.59 -10.20 -22.16
C ILE A 456 3.64 -10.82 -23.09
N GLU A 457 3.87 -10.18 -24.23
CA GLU A 457 5.03 -10.44 -25.06
C GLU A 457 6.26 -9.80 -24.40
N TRP A 458 7.01 -10.60 -23.65
CA TRP A 458 8.11 -10.10 -22.83
C TRP A 458 9.28 -9.54 -23.68
N GLN A 459 9.64 -8.29 -23.43
CA GLN A 459 10.86 -7.67 -23.93
C GLN A 459 12.02 -8.01 -22.98
N TYR A 460 13.05 -8.68 -23.51
CA TYR A 460 14.19 -9.10 -22.70
C TYR A 460 15.32 -8.07 -22.69
N GLU A 461 15.33 -7.08 -23.58
CA GLU A 461 16.33 -6.02 -23.51
C GLU A 461 15.79 -4.87 -22.64
N PRO A 462 16.56 -4.43 -21.63
CA PRO A 462 16.18 -3.26 -20.83
C PRO A 462 16.28 -1.98 -21.68
N PRO A 463 15.60 -0.89 -21.29
CA PRO A 463 15.79 0.40 -21.94
C PRO A 463 17.26 0.84 -21.85
N GLU A 464 17.79 1.47 -22.90
CA GLU A 464 19.17 1.97 -22.90
C GLU A 464 19.45 2.94 -21.74
N LYS A 465 18.45 3.78 -21.44
CA LYS A 465 18.50 4.77 -20.37
C LYS A 465 17.23 4.73 -19.52
N VAL A 466 17.37 5.07 -18.25
CA VAL A 466 16.28 5.22 -17.30
C VAL A 466 16.38 6.60 -16.66
N LYS A 467 15.22 7.20 -16.37
CA LYS A 467 15.13 8.50 -15.70
C LYS A 467 15.63 8.36 -14.26
N CYS A 468 16.78 8.96 -14.01
CA CYS A 468 17.31 9.26 -12.69
C CYS A 468 16.59 10.47 -12.12
N MET A 469 16.07 10.35 -10.89
CA MET A 469 15.31 11.41 -10.23
C MET A 469 15.68 11.49 -8.75
N PRO A 470 16.86 12.02 -8.37
CA PRO A 470 17.26 12.11 -6.96
C PRO A 470 16.31 12.98 -6.12
N SER A 471 15.65 13.93 -6.77
CA SER A 471 14.53 14.73 -6.28
C SER A 471 13.61 15.07 -7.46
N PHE A 472 12.36 15.45 -7.21
CA PHE A 472 11.36 15.67 -8.28
C PHE A 472 11.75 16.80 -9.26
N ASP A 473 12.45 17.81 -8.78
CA ASP A 473 12.98 18.96 -9.54
C ASP A 473 14.29 18.64 -10.30
N ARG A 474 14.92 17.49 -10.04
CA ARG A 474 16.19 17.10 -10.66
C ARG A 474 16.05 15.76 -11.37
N GLN A 475 15.83 15.83 -12.68
CA GLN A 475 15.58 14.66 -13.52
C GLN A 475 16.63 14.60 -14.64
N THR A 476 17.26 13.44 -14.83
CA THR A 476 18.24 13.21 -15.90
C THR A 476 18.10 11.80 -16.46
N TRP A 477 18.44 11.60 -17.73
CA TRP A 477 18.46 10.29 -18.36
C TRP A 477 19.85 9.68 -18.31
N LEU A 478 19.99 8.57 -17.61
CA LEU A 478 21.26 7.89 -17.40
C LEU A 478 21.19 6.43 -17.87
N PRO A 479 22.33 5.79 -18.23
CA PRO A 479 22.35 4.37 -18.59
C PRO A 479 21.67 3.51 -17.52
N TRP A 480 20.82 2.56 -17.92
CA TRP A 480 20.06 1.76 -16.95
C TRP A 480 20.96 0.96 -16.01
N ASP A 481 22.15 0.56 -16.47
CA ASP A 481 23.13 -0.31 -15.81
C ASP A 481 24.33 0.43 -15.22
N GLU A 482 24.19 1.73 -14.93
CA GLU A 482 25.20 2.48 -14.18
C GLU A 482 25.70 1.69 -12.96
N SER A 483 27.01 1.65 -12.75
CA SER A 483 27.68 0.91 -11.66
C SER A 483 27.52 -0.63 -11.66
N LEU A 484 26.87 -1.20 -12.68
CA LEU A 484 26.73 -2.64 -12.89
C LEU A 484 27.61 -3.18 -14.02
N LYS A 485 28.08 -2.30 -14.92
CA LYS A 485 29.19 -2.61 -15.84
C LYS A 485 30.48 -2.80 -15.04
N ARG A 486 31.19 -3.90 -15.32
CA ARG A 486 32.59 -4.08 -14.89
C ARG A 486 33.53 -3.35 -15.82
#